data_AF-A0A8H6J4B0-F1
#
_entry.id   AF-A0A8H6J4B0-F1
#
_cell.length_a   1.000
_cell.length_b   1.000
_cell.length_c   1.000
_cell.angle_alpha   90.00
_cell.angle_beta   90.00
_cell.angle_gamma   90.00
#
_symmetry.space_group_name_H-M   'P 1'
#
loop_
_entity.id
_entity.type
_entity.pdbx_description
1 polymer ?
#
loop_
_entity_poly.entity_id
_entity_poly.type
_entity_poly.pdbx_seq_one_letter_code
_entity_poly.pdbx_strand_id
1 'polypeptide(L)'
;MNEFSHTYFNWVALDGSQVVCHMPPARTYCADATFGDVKRSMTQHKSLDQDHTSLLAFGKGDGGGGPTWRQIERLRRLRGLADTTGLLPRVHLGGTPNEFFEKLEHKAHTLPTWHGELFFLETSLYDRRAKREVLAGKANQYAIFDDKPIYWQAWDVEVFHLETREELQGSTTSIVKSTPLRASVVTETRISDVSSIKTTISLPAAFDDEDSDSYVECTAEVDWHETMKFLKVEFRVDVRHHEASYDTQFGVIRRPTHYNTSWDMAKFEVCSHKYADLSEYGYGVSILNHSKYGFSTAGSAMRLSLLRSAMAPDDQADMGKHTIRWAILPHQGPLGPATVRASFTFNNPPKLLSISSHSPLMNSPIVLMGDKNLVLDVIKRGEDDADVSIDSLPVQLRKSVIVRVYGSFGGRGRAKIETKWKLDSVHKTNLLEDDEEEVPLSDGYFEVDLGPFQ
;
A
#
# COMPACT_ATOMS: atom_id res chain seq x y z
N MET A 1 14.17 -18.23 -15.00
CA MET A 1 14.15 -16.74 -15.04
C MET A 1 14.77 -16.28 -16.33
N ASN A 2 14.11 -15.37 -17.06
CA ASN A 2 14.68 -14.74 -18.23
C ASN A 2 15.53 -13.53 -17.81
N GLU A 3 16.76 -13.46 -18.33
CA GLU A 3 17.64 -12.31 -18.13
C GLU A 3 17.12 -11.11 -18.94
N PHE A 4 16.68 -10.04 -18.26
CA PHE A 4 16.20 -8.81 -18.91
C PHE A 4 17.17 -8.30 -19.98
N SER A 5 16.68 -8.03 -21.19
CA SER A 5 17.49 -8.06 -22.41
C SER A 5 18.44 -6.90 -22.61
N HIS A 6 18.26 -5.79 -21.90
CA HIS A 6 18.98 -4.53 -22.15
C HIS A 6 19.48 -3.88 -20.85
N THR A 7 20.51 -3.04 -20.96
CA THR A 7 20.97 -2.15 -19.88
C THR A 7 20.43 -0.74 -20.03
N TYR A 8 20.24 -0.30 -21.28
CA TYR A 8 19.59 0.96 -21.66
C TYR A 8 18.32 0.65 -22.44
N PHE A 9 17.21 1.26 -22.06
CA PHE A 9 15.93 1.13 -22.75
C PHE A 9 15.08 2.39 -22.53
N ASN A 10 14.16 2.69 -23.47
CA ASN A 10 13.11 3.67 -23.26
C ASN A 10 11.96 2.96 -22.56
N TRP A 11 11.73 3.29 -21.30
CA TRP A 11 10.47 2.90 -20.67
C TRP A 11 9.39 3.89 -21.10
N VAL A 12 8.62 3.49 -22.10
CA VAL A 12 7.43 4.22 -22.55
C VAL A 12 6.23 3.76 -21.73
N ALA A 13 5.57 4.69 -21.06
CA ALA A 13 4.34 4.46 -20.32
C ALA A 13 3.12 4.42 -21.27
N LEU A 14 1.97 3.99 -20.75
CA LEU A 14 0.77 3.76 -21.56
C LEU A 14 0.10 5.04 -22.09
N ASP A 15 0.52 6.21 -21.59
CA ASP A 15 0.14 7.54 -22.10
C ASP A 15 1.07 8.06 -23.22
N GLY A 16 2.13 7.32 -23.54
CA GLY A 16 3.17 7.73 -24.50
C GLY A 16 4.27 8.61 -23.92
N SER A 17 4.25 8.92 -22.62
CA SER A 17 5.41 9.52 -21.95
C SER A 17 6.56 8.52 -21.88
N GLN A 18 7.80 9.01 -21.92
CA GLN A 18 8.99 8.15 -21.96
C GLN A 18 10.04 8.60 -20.94
N VAL A 19 10.66 7.64 -20.27
CA VAL A 19 11.83 7.86 -19.41
C VAL A 19 12.98 6.94 -19.82
N VAL A 20 14.20 7.50 -19.79
CA VAL A 20 15.41 6.77 -20.17
C VAL A 20 15.90 5.96 -18.98
N CYS A 21 15.86 4.63 -19.08
CA CYS A 21 16.26 3.75 -17.98
C CYS A 21 17.69 3.23 -18.16
N HIS A 22 18.47 3.29 -17.08
CA HIS A 22 19.75 2.57 -16.94
C HIS A 22 19.68 1.59 -15.76
N MET A 23 20.05 0.33 -15.99
CA MET A 23 20.19 -0.68 -14.94
C MET A 23 21.68 -1.00 -14.70
N PRO A 24 22.27 -0.64 -13.54
CA PRO A 24 23.68 -0.89 -13.22
C PRO A 24 24.07 -2.37 -13.44
N PRO A 25 24.94 -2.69 -14.44
CA PRO A 25 25.19 -4.07 -14.86
C PRO A 25 25.85 -4.96 -13.80
N ALA A 26 26.42 -4.37 -12.74
CA ALA A 26 26.94 -5.07 -11.57
C ALA A 26 25.84 -5.74 -10.70
N ARG A 27 24.55 -5.48 -10.96
CA ARG A 27 23.37 -6.08 -10.29
C ARG A 27 23.31 -5.87 -8.77
N THR A 28 23.95 -4.82 -8.27
CA THR A 28 23.87 -4.41 -6.86
C THR A 28 24.17 -2.92 -6.73
N TYR A 29 23.62 -2.28 -5.70
CA TYR A 29 24.04 -0.95 -5.24
C TYR A 29 25.11 -1.02 -4.12
N CYS A 30 25.36 -2.20 -3.57
CA CYS A 30 26.29 -2.49 -2.47
C CYS A 30 27.66 -3.00 -2.96
N ALA A 31 28.11 -2.58 -4.15
CA ALA A 31 29.36 -3.09 -4.72
C ALA A 31 30.58 -2.73 -3.85
N ASP A 32 31.53 -3.66 -3.70
CA ASP A 32 32.69 -3.48 -2.82
C ASP A 32 33.89 -2.79 -3.52
N ALA A 33 33.63 -2.12 -4.66
CA ALA A 33 34.62 -1.41 -5.46
C ALA A 33 35.85 -2.25 -5.84
N THR A 34 35.65 -3.54 -6.12
CA THR A 34 36.70 -4.47 -6.50
C THR A 34 36.99 -4.44 -8.01
N PHE A 35 38.12 -5.02 -8.41
CA PHE A 35 38.40 -5.34 -9.82
C PHE A 35 37.25 -6.13 -10.48
N GLY A 36 36.61 -7.04 -9.72
CA GLY A 36 35.47 -7.81 -10.19
C GLY A 36 34.24 -6.95 -10.47
N ASP A 37 33.96 -5.96 -9.62
CA ASP A 37 32.83 -5.04 -9.78
C ASP A 37 33.02 -4.10 -10.98
N VAL A 38 34.20 -3.50 -11.11
CA VAL A 38 34.57 -2.62 -12.23
C VAL A 38 34.62 -3.38 -13.56
N LYS A 39 35.02 -4.67 -13.54
CA LYS A 39 34.90 -5.52 -14.73
C LYS A 39 33.43 -5.85 -15.04
N ARG A 40 32.63 -6.26 -14.03
CA ARG A 40 31.21 -6.62 -14.18
C ARG A 40 30.37 -5.49 -14.75
N SER A 41 30.59 -4.24 -14.30
CA SER A 41 29.84 -3.08 -14.80
C SER A 41 29.95 -2.90 -16.32
N MET A 42 31.01 -3.40 -16.95
CA MET A 42 31.12 -3.45 -18.41
C MET A 42 30.78 -4.83 -18.99
N THR A 43 31.29 -5.94 -18.44
CA THR A 43 31.10 -7.26 -19.07
C THR A 43 29.70 -7.86 -18.92
N GLN A 44 28.84 -7.29 -18.06
CA GLN A 44 27.43 -7.67 -17.94
C GLN A 44 26.48 -6.65 -18.60
N HIS A 45 27.03 -5.66 -19.30
CA HIS A 45 26.28 -4.58 -19.94
C HIS A 45 25.69 -5.07 -21.28
N LYS A 46 24.37 -4.95 -21.44
CA LYS A 46 23.57 -5.55 -22.54
C LYS A 46 23.09 -4.57 -23.61
N SER A 47 23.70 -3.39 -23.63
CA SER A 47 23.39 -2.29 -24.58
C SER A 47 24.69 -1.58 -24.99
N LEU A 48 25.79 -2.34 -25.06
CA LEU A 48 27.11 -1.82 -25.43
C LEU A 48 27.18 -1.37 -26.89
N ASP A 49 26.24 -1.83 -27.71
CA ASP A 49 25.95 -1.34 -29.06
C ASP A 49 25.39 0.10 -29.09
N GLN A 50 24.81 0.56 -27.98
CA GLN A 50 24.19 1.89 -27.85
C GLN A 50 25.12 2.88 -27.14
N ASP A 51 25.73 2.48 -26.02
CA ASP A 51 26.72 3.29 -25.30
C ASP A 51 27.74 2.43 -24.54
N HIS A 52 28.94 2.99 -24.31
CA HIS A 52 30.07 2.30 -23.67
C HIS A 52 30.38 2.79 -22.24
N THR A 53 29.51 3.59 -21.63
CA THR A 53 29.60 3.99 -20.22
C THR A 53 28.70 3.13 -19.34
N SER A 54 28.91 3.16 -18.02
CA SER A 54 28.08 2.45 -17.05
C SER A 54 28.16 3.12 -15.70
N LEU A 55 27.03 3.21 -14.98
CA LEU A 55 27.04 3.58 -13.57
C LEU A 55 27.52 2.38 -12.72
N LEU A 56 28.36 2.64 -11.71
CA LEU A 56 28.72 1.70 -10.66
C LEU A 56 28.34 2.29 -9.31
N ALA A 57 27.21 1.85 -8.75
CA ALA A 57 26.84 2.14 -7.37
C ALA A 57 27.67 1.25 -6.43
N PHE A 58 28.37 1.86 -5.46
CA PHE A 58 29.27 1.17 -4.54
C PHE A 58 29.12 1.70 -3.11
N GLY A 59 29.31 0.83 -2.13
CA GLY A 59 29.19 1.16 -0.72
C GLY A 59 28.72 -0.01 0.12
N LYS A 60 28.36 0.24 1.38
CA LYS A 60 27.57 -0.67 2.22
C LYS A 60 26.18 -0.05 2.38
N GLY A 61 25.18 -0.64 1.75
CA GLY A 61 23.77 -0.35 2.02
C GLY A 61 23.25 -1.20 3.19
N ASP A 62 21.93 -1.34 3.28
CA ASP A 62 21.27 -2.38 4.09
C ASP A 62 21.62 -2.28 5.59
N GLY A 63 21.62 -1.05 6.12
CA GLY A 63 22.08 -0.71 7.48
C GLY A 63 23.57 -0.38 7.59
N GLY A 64 24.35 -0.60 6.52
CA GLY A 64 25.74 -0.17 6.42
C GLY A 64 25.90 1.35 6.27
N GLY A 65 27.00 1.87 6.83
CA GLY A 65 27.34 3.31 6.80
C GLY A 65 27.88 3.84 5.47
N GLY A 66 27.35 3.39 4.33
CA GLY A 66 27.70 3.92 3.01
C GLY A 66 29.11 3.54 2.50
N PRO A 67 29.72 4.35 1.62
CA PRO A 67 31.03 4.06 1.02
C PRO A 67 32.19 4.21 2.00
N THR A 68 33.03 3.18 2.12
CA THR A 68 34.21 3.19 2.98
C THR A 68 35.42 3.81 2.28
N TRP A 69 36.35 4.42 3.04
CA TRP A 69 37.59 4.98 2.48
C TRP A 69 38.42 3.95 1.70
N ARG A 70 38.35 2.67 2.10
CA ARG A 70 39.03 1.54 1.42
C ARG A 70 38.46 1.30 0.01
N GLN A 71 37.16 1.47 -0.19
CA GLN A 71 36.52 1.34 -1.50
C GLN A 71 36.95 2.50 -2.42
N ILE A 72 36.98 3.74 -1.92
CA ILE A 72 37.46 4.91 -2.67
C ILE A 72 38.93 4.72 -3.09
N GLU A 73 39.79 4.24 -2.19
CA GLU A 73 41.19 3.96 -2.47
C GLU A 73 41.39 2.83 -3.49
N ARG A 74 40.54 1.80 -3.49
CA ARG A 74 40.53 0.77 -4.56
C ARG A 74 40.18 1.38 -5.92
N LEU A 75 39.15 2.23 -6.02
CA LEU A 75 38.78 2.87 -7.28
C LEU A 75 39.90 3.78 -7.82
N ARG A 76 40.62 4.50 -6.97
CA ARG A 76 41.81 5.27 -7.36
C ARG A 76 42.90 4.39 -7.97
N ARG A 77 43.19 3.23 -7.35
CA ARG A 77 44.18 2.26 -7.87
C ARG A 77 43.72 1.59 -9.17
N LEU A 78 42.44 1.26 -9.29
CA LEU A 78 41.86 0.68 -10.51
C LEU A 78 41.87 1.68 -11.67
N ARG A 79 41.63 2.98 -11.40
CA ARG A 79 41.83 4.06 -12.39
C ARG A 79 43.29 4.16 -12.81
N GLY A 80 44.24 4.18 -11.87
CA GLY A 80 45.67 4.22 -12.21
C GLY A 80 46.12 3.01 -13.04
N LEU A 81 45.58 1.82 -12.73
CA LEU A 81 45.84 0.60 -13.49
C LEU A 81 45.23 0.65 -14.90
N ALA A 82 44.01 1.17 -15.05
CA ALA A 82 43.38 1.41 -16.35
C ALA A 82 44.21 2.41 -17.19
N ASP A 83 44.57 3.55 -16.62
CA ASP A 83 45.37 4.59 -17.27
C ASP A 83 46.79 4.12 -17.65
N THR A 84 47.32 3.09 -17.00
CA THR A 84 48.66 2.51 -17.27
C THR A 84 48.63 1.33 -18.24
N THR A 85 47.57 0.53 -18.26
CA THR A 85 47.55 -0.77 -18.99
C THR A 85 46.50 -0.86 -20.10
N GLY A 86 45.46 -0.03 -20.08
CA GLY A 86 44.32 -0.13 -20.99
C GLY A 86 43.44 -1.38 -20.82
N LEU A 87 43.77 -2.31 -19.91
CA LEU A 87 43.08 -3.59 -19.71
C LEU A 87 41.83 -3.50 -18.81
N LEU A 88 41.49 -2.30 -18.33
CA LEU A 88 40.33 -2.00 -17.51
C LEU A 88 39.56 -0.80 -18.06
N PRO A 89 38.23 -0.75 -17.90
CA PRO A 89 37.48 0.46 -18.18
C PRO A 89 37.92 1.59 -17.23
N ARG A 90 38.02 2.80 -17.77
CA ARG A 90 38.50 3.96 -17.03
C ARG A 90 37.47 4.39 -15.99
N VAL A 91 37.82 4.30 -14.71
CA VAL A 91 36.93 4.71 -13.62
C VAL A 91 36.97 6.23 -13.46
N HIS A 92 35.83 6.88 -13.65
CA HIS A 92 35.64 8.31 -13.36
C HIS A 92 34.93 8.48 -12.02
N LEU A 93 35.50 9.30 -11.14
CA LEU A 93 34.94 9.69 -9.84
C LEU A 93 34.76 11.21 -9.82
N GLY A 94 33.62 11.67 -9.30
CA GLY A 94 33.31 13.09 -9.13
C GLY A 94 32.23 13.68 -10.05
N GLY A 95 31.68 12.89 -10.99
CA GLY A 95 30.46 13.27 -11.73
C GLY A 95 29.19 12.78 -11.03
N THR A 96 28.09 13.48 -11.25
CA THR A 96 26.76 13.18 -10.70
C THR A 96 25.97 12.18 -11.57
N PRO A 97 24.90 11.55 -11.03
CA PRO A 97 23.97 10.76 -11.84
C PRO A 97 23.28 11.58 -12.94
N ASN A 98 23.00 12.86 -12.70
CA ASN A 98 22.37 13.75 -13.69
C ASN A 98 23.27 13.92 -14.92
N GLU A 99 24.55 14.23 -14.72
CA GLU A 99 25.55 14.29 -15.81
C GLU A 99 25.69 12.97 -16.59
N PHE A 100 25.31 11.83 -16.01
CA PHE A 100 25.29 10.54 -16.69
C PHE A 100 24.02 10.38 -17.54
N PHE A 101 22.85 10.71 -16.98
CA PHE A 101 21.57 10.63 -17.71
C PHE A 101 21.45 11.68 -18.83
N GLU A 102 21.91 12.92 -18.65
CA GLU A 102 21.95 13.96 -19.70
C GLU A 102 22.68 13.47 -20.97
N LYS A 103 23.79 12.75 -20.81
CA LYS A 103 24.58 12.18 -21.92
C LYS A 103 23.84 11.02 -22.61
N LEU A 104 22.98 10.34 -21.88
CA LEU A 104 22.19 9.20 -22.35
C LEU A 104 20.88 9.63 -23.02
N GLU A 105 20.26 10.73 -22.57
CA GLU A 105 19.06 11.32 -23.18
C GLU A 105 19.28 11.74 -24.64
N HIS A 106 20.47 12.26 -24.98
CA HIS A 106 20.87 12.50 -26.38
C HIS A 106 20.78 11.25 -27.28
N LYS A 107 20.83 10.04 -26.69
CA LYS A 107 20.71 8.75 -27.37
C LYS A 107 19.36 8.07 -27.18
N ALA A 108 18.40 8.65 -26.45
CA ALA A 108 17.13 8.02 -26.13
C ALA A 108 16.44 7.42 -27.36
N HIS A 109 16.44 8.13 -28.49
CA HIS A 109 15.83 7.73 -29.76
C HIS A 109 16.34 6.40 -30.37
N THR A 110 17.43 5.79 -29.87
CA THR A 110 17.93 4.48 -30.34
C THR A 110 17.58 3.31 -29.40
N LEU A 111 16.85 3.55 -28.31
CA LEU A 111 16.62 2.56 -27.24
C LEU A 111 15.26 1.81 -27.35
N PRO A 112 15.19 0.52 -26.96
CA PRO A 112 14.00 -0.35 -27.09
C PRO A 112 12.85 -0.10 -26.09
N THR A 113 11.66 -0.71 -26.30
CA THR A 113 10.34 -0.40 -25.67
C THR A 113 9.44 -1.66 -25.43
N TRP A 114 8.38 -1.62 -24.58
CA TRP A 114 7.71 -2.84 -24.01
C TRP A 114 6.23 -2.72 -23.46
N HIS A 115 5.31 -3.70 -23.67
CA HIS A 115 3.86 -3.73 -23.22
C HIS A 115 3.14 -5.16 -23.15
N GLY A 116 2.04 -5.41 -22.36
CA GLY A 116 1.01 -6.55 -22.55
C GLY A 116 0.28 -7.31 -21.35
N GLU A 117 -1.05 -7.69 -21.43
CA GLU A 117 -2.00 -8.10 -20.30
C GLU A 117 -2.47 -9.62 -20.11
N LEU A 118 -3.30 -9.92 -19.02
CA LEU A 118 -4.65 -10.65 -18.95
C LEU A 118 -4.99 -11.97 -18.11
N PHE A 119 -6.30 -12.11 -17.67
CA PHE A 119 -7.20 -13.30 -17.34
C PHE A 119 -7.80 -13.69 -15.92
N PHE A 120 -8.81 -14.63 -15.85
CA PHE A 120 -10.12 -14.51 -15.08
C PHE A 120 -10.83 -15.85 -14.52
N LEU A 121 -12.08 -15.79 -13.92
CA LEU A 121 -13.22 -16.78 -13.69
C LEU A 121 -13.58 -17.22 -12.21
N GLU A 122 -14.79 -17.58 -11.69
CA GLU A 122 -16.26 -17.57 -12.02
C GLU A 122 -17.17 -17.66 -10.72
N THR A 123 -18.40 -17.10 -10.62
CA THR A 123 -19.48 -17.09 -9.51
C THR A 123 -19.87 -15.71 -8.83
N SER A 124 -20.84 -15.64 -7.85
CA SER A 124 -21.88 -14.54 -7.66
C SER A 124 -22.14 -13.90 -6.24
N LEU A 125 -22.52 -12.60 -6.20
CA LEU A 125 -23.05 -11.74 -5.09
C LEU A 125 -23.85 -10.55 -5.69
N TYR A 126 -25.14 -10.35 -5.37
CA TYR A 126 -26.00 -9.38 -6.08
C TYR A 126 -26.30 -8.06 -5.33
N ASP A 127 -26.09 -6.90 -5.96
CA ASP A 127 -26.56 -5.60 -5.45
C ASP A 127 -28.01 -5.29 -5.88
N ARG A 128 -28.87 -5.08 -4.90
CA ARG A 128 -30.29 -4.75 -5.09
C ARG A 128 -30.55 -3.27 -5.43
N ARG A 129 -29.62 -2.35 -5.13
CA ARG A 129 -29.73 -0.92 -5.45
C ARG A 129 -29.37 -0.66 -6.91
N ALA A 130 -28.18 -1.07 -7.35
CA ALA A 130 -27.75 -0.99 -8.76
C ALA A 130 -28.40 -2.05 -9.66
N LYS A 131 -28.99 -3.10 -9.07
CA LYS A 131 -29.64 -4.23 -9.78
C LYS A 131 -28.67 -4.97 -10.70
N ARG A 132 -27.44 -5.19 -10.22
CA ARG A 132 -26.41 -5.94 -10.93
C ARG A 132 -25.78 -7.03 -10.07
N GLU A 133 -25.23 -8.00 -10.76
CA GLU A 133 -24.22 -8.90 -10.22
C GLU A 133 -22.94 -8.09 -9.90
N VAL A 134 -22.33 -8.36 -8.74
CA VAL A 134 -21.09 -7.71 -8.26
C VAL A 134 -19.86 -8.57 -8.58
N LEU A 135 -20.08 -9.87 -8.76
CA LEU A 135 -19.05 -10.85 -9.00
C LEU A 135 -19.29 -11.55 -10.34
N ALA A 136 -18.35 -11.36 -11.25
CA ALA A 136 -18.21 -12.27 -12.38
C ALA A 136 -17.32 -13.47 -11.99
N GLY A 137 -16.85 -13.57 -10.74
CA GLY A 137 -15.95 -14.62 -10.28
C GLY A 137 -16.00 -15.00 -8.79
N LYS A 138 -15.36 -16.13 -8.46
CA LYS A 138 -15.29 -16.68 -7.09
C LYS A 138 -14.88 -15.60 -6.08
N ALA A 139 -15.64 -15.50 -5.00
CA ALA A 139 -15.38 -14.60 -3.89
C ALA A 139 -15.31 -15.32 -2.55
N ASN A 140 -14.55 -14.72 -1.64
CA ASN A 140 -14.20 -15.31 -0.35
C ASN A 140 -13.59 -16.72 -0.49
N GLN A 141 -12.94 -16.98 -1.63
CA GLN A 141 -12.32 -18.27 -1.95
C GLN A 141 -10.90 -18.28 -1.41
N TYR A 142 -10.63 -19.16 -0.45
CA TYR A 142 -9.27 -19.35 0.04
C TYR A 142 -8.40 -20.07 -0.99
N ALA A 143 -7.18 -19.57 -1.16
CA ALA A 143 -6.13 -20.20 -1.93
C ALA A 143 -4.86 -20.25 -1.10
N ILE A 144 -4.14 -21.37 -1.20
CA ILE A 144 -2.84 -21.57 -0.55
C ILE A 144 -1.76 -21.70 -1.62
N PHE A 145 -0.58 -21.18 -1.33
CA PHE A 145 0.57 -21.13 -2.23
C PHE A 145 1.82 -21.59 -1.47
N ASP A 146 2.83 -22.10 -2.16
CA ASP A 146 4.15 -22.39 -1.57
C ASP A 146 4.95 -21.08 -1.38
N ASP A 147 5.37 -20.83 -0.15
CA ASP A 147 6.11 -19.63 0.25
C ASP A 147 7.59 -19.98 0.48
N LYS A 148 8.31 -20.16 -0.64
CA LYS A 148 9.69 -20.66 -0.68
C LYS A 148 10.61 -19.69 -1.43
N PRO A 149 10.85 -18.48 -0.87
CA PRO A 149 11.69 -17.47 -1.51
C PRO A 149 13.18 -17.84 -1.51
N ILE A 150 13.96 -17.17 -2.36
CA ILE A 150 15.36 -17.57 -2.64
C ILE A 150 16.32 -17.21 -1.49
N TYR A 151 16.12 -16.08 -0.80
CA TYR A 151 17.09 -15.55 0.17
C TYR A 151 16.53 -15.35 1.59
N TRP A 152 15.48 -14.56 1.78
CA TRP A 152 15.08 -14.06 3.10
C TRP A 152 13.62 -14.41 3.43
N GLN A 153 13.37 -15.58 4.01
CA GLN A 153 12.03 -16.18 4.13
C GLN A 153 10.94 -15.24 4.69
N ALA A 154 11.17 -14.55 5.82
CA ALA A 154 10.17 -13.63 6.38
C ALA A 154 10.00 -12.30 5.60
N TRP A 155 10.95 -11.92 4.73
CA TRP A 155 10.95 -10.65 4.02
C TRP A 155 10.50 -10.78 2.57
N ASP A 156 11.10 -11.70 1.83
CA ASP A 156 10.85 -11.92 0.41
C ASP A 156 9.52 -12.66 0.20
N VAL A 157 8.77 -12.27 -0.82
CA VAL A 157 7.79 -13.13 -1.50
C VAL A 157 8.21 -13.15 -2.97
N GLU A 158 8.29 -14.33 -3.57
CA GLU A 158 8.71 -14.47 -4.97
C GLU A 158 7.50 -14.54 -5.91
N VAL A 159 7.60 -13.94 -7.10
CA VAL A 159 6.51 -13.93 -8.10
C VAL A 159 6.01 -15.35 -8.41
N PHE A 160 6.92 -16.32 -8.47
CA PHE A 160 6.60 -17.71 -8.80
C PHE A 160 5.76 -18.45 -7.74
N HIS A 161 5.52 -17.89 -6.55
CA HIS A 161 4.54 -18.48 -5.62
C HIS A 161 3.16 -18.61 -6.28
N LEU A 162 2.79 -17.66 -7.15
CA LEU A 162 1.53 -17.65 -7.89
C LEU A 162 1.32 -18.89 -8.78
N GLU A 163 2.40 -19.54 -9.24
CA GLU A 163 2.34 -20.76 -10.05
C GLU A 163 1.87 -21.99 -9.24
N THR A 164 1.94 -21.91 -7.90
CA THR A 164 1.64 -23.00 -6.97
C THR A 164 0.26 -22.91 -6.31
N ARG A 165 -0.66 -22.12 -6.88
CA ARG A 165 -2.01 -21.87 -6.36
C ARG A 165 -2.84 -23.15 -6.23
N GLU A 166 -3.03 -23.61 -5.00
CA GLU A 166 -4.00 -24.65 -4.62
C GLU A 166 -5.26 -24.01 -4.02
N GLU A 167 -6.43 -24.57 -4.34
CA GLU A 167 -7.73 -23.98 -3.97
C GLU A 167 -8.44 -24.78 -2.88
N LEU A 168 -8.55 -24.20 -1.68
CA LEU A 168 -9.13 -24.86 -0.53
C LEU A 168 -10.65 -24.97 -0.68
N GLN A 169 -11.18 -26.19 -0.56
CA GLN A 169 -12.62 -26.44 -0.65
C GLN A 169 -13.26 -26.33 0.74
N GLY A 170 -14.31 -25.52 0.86
CA GLY A 170 -15.11 -25.44 2.09
C GLY A 170 -15.87 -26.74 2.34
N SER A 171 -15.92 -27.20 3.59
CA SER A 171 -16.53 -28.48 3.95
C SER A 171 -18.00 -28.35 4.32
N THR A 172 -18.30 -27.47 5.27
CA THR A 172 -19.58 -27.45 5.99
C THR A 172 -20.00 -26.01 6.23
N THR A 173 -21.17 -25.63 5.70
CA THR A 173 -21.77 -24.31 5.93
C THR A 173 -23.05 -24.45 6.76
N SER A 174 -23.20 -23.61 7.78
CA SER A 174 -24.35 -23.61 8.69
C SER A 174 -24.80 -22.19 9.03
N ILE A 175 -26.08 -22.00 9.33
CA ILE A 175 -26.62 -20.69 9.76
C ILE A 175 -26.39 -20.53 11.26
N VAL A 176 -25.63 -19.51 11.64
CA VAL A 176 -25.33 -19.17 13.05
C VAL A 176 -26.30 -18.13 13.59
N LYS A 177 -26.71 -17.18 12.75
CA LYS A 177 -27.63 -16.10 13.14
C LYS A 177 -28.59 -15.79 12.00
N SER A 178 -29.88 -15.76 12.31
CA SER A 178 -30.94 -15.26 11.42
C SER A 178 -31.81 -14.31 12.23
N THR A 179 -31.46 -13.02 12.18
CA THR A 179 -32.17 -11.96 12.93
C THR A 179 -32.38 -10.74 12.04
N PRO A 180 -33.44 -9.93 12.24
CA PRO A 180 -33.70 -8.76 11.39
C PRO A 180 -32.56 -7.73 11.31
N LEU A 181 -31.66 -7.71 12.31
CA LEU A 181 -30.51 -6.80 12.37
C LEU A 181 -29.20 -7.39 11.78
N ARG A 182 -29.11 -8.72 11.63
CA ARG A 182 -27.92 -9.41 11.11
C ARG A 182 -28.23 -10.86 10.75
N ALA A 183 -27.86 -11.26 9.54
CA ALA A 183 -27.73 -12.66 9.14
C ALA A 183 -26.26 -13.07 9.18
N SER A 184 -25.96 -14.30 9.63
CA SER A 184 -24.61 -14.86 9.67
C SER A 184 -24.60 -16.36 9.40
N VAL A 185 -23.68 -16.82 8.55
CA VAL A 185 -23.34 -18.23 8.34
C VAL A 185 -21.90 -18.49 8.79
N VAL A 186 -21.63 -19.70 9.27
CA VAL A 186 -20.26 -20.22 9.45
C VAL A 186 -19.98 -21.23 8.36
N THR A 187 -18.84 -21.08 7.69
CA THR A 187 -18.23 -22.06 6.79
C THR A 187 -16.93 -22.57 7.42
N GLU A 188 -16.83 -23.87 7.63
CA GLU A 188 -15.59 -24.52 8.03
C GLU A 188 -14.82 -25.00 6.79
N THR A 189 -13.48 -25.02 6.89
CA THR A 189 -12.59 -25.39 5.79
C THR A 189 -11.31 -25.99 6.39
N ARG A 190 -10.97 -27.20 5.95
CA ARG A 190 -9.69 -27.85 6.28
C ARG A 190 -8.63 -27.25 5.35
N ILE A 191 -7.55 -26.72 5.92
CA ILE A 191 -6.39 -26.24 5.15
C ILE A 191 -5.48 -27.43 4.87
N SER A 192 -5.18 -28.21 5.91
CA SER A 192 -4.34 -29.41 5.85
C SER A 192 -4.73 -30.38 6.97
N ASP A 193 -3.89 -31.37 7.25
CA ASP A 193 -4.07 -32.22 8.43
C ASP A 193 -3.75 -31.53 9.77
N VAL A 194 -3.01 -30.41 9.76
CA VAL A 194 -2.61 -29.64 10.95
C VAL A 194 -3.26 -28.25 11.05
N SER A 195 -3.78 -27.70 9.95
CA SER A 195 -4.35 -26.34 9.91
C SER A 195 -5.82 -26.32 9.48
N SER A 196 -6.58 -25.36 10.01
CA SER A 196 -8.01 -25.18 9.68
C SER A 196 -8.45 -23.71 9.75
N ILE A 197 -9.54 -23.38 9.04
CA ILE A 197 -10.13 -22.04 9.05
C ILE A 197 -11.66 -22.13 9.16
N LYS A 198 -12.20 -21.38 10.12
CA LYS A 198 -13.63 -21.24 10.39
C LYS A 198 -14.05 -19.80 10.10
N THR A 199 -14.87 -19.62 9.08
CA THR A 199 -15.23 -18.32 8.52
C THR A 199 -16.66 -17.97 8.86
N THR A 200 -16.87 -16.93 9.67
CA THR A 200 -18.20 -16.34 9.88
C THR A 200 -18.44 -15.25 8.85
N ILE A 201 -19.25 -15.54 7.83
CA ILE A 201 -19.72 -14.56 6.83
C ILE A 201 -21.01 -13.94 7.38
N SER A 202 -21.14 -12.62 7.32
CA SER A 202 -22.28 -11.89 7.89
C SER A 202 -22.74 -10.73 7.01
N LEU A 203 -24.05 -10.55 6.94
CA LEU A 203 -24.68 -9.35 6.39
C LEU A 203 -25.41 -8.62 7.54
N PRO A 204 -24.91 -7.46 8.00
CA PRO A 204 -25.67 -6.54 8.83
C PRO A 204 -26.93 -6.03 8.10
N ALA A 205 -27.94 -5.58 8.85
CA ALA A 205 -29.00 -4.79 8.25
C ALA A 205 -28.49 -3.41 7.86
N ALA A 206 -28.80 -2.98 6.62
CA ALA A 206 -28.61 -1.62 6.16
C ALA A 206 -29.96 -0.88 6.17
N PHE A 207 -29.91 0.45 6.33
CA PHE A 207 -31.05 1.35 6.20
C PHE A 207 -31.08 1.96 4.79
N ASP A 208 -32.22 2.51 4.38
CA ASP A 208 -32.38 3.12 3.05
C ASP A 208 -31.86 4.57 2.94
N ASP A 209 -31.22 5.06 4.00
CA ASP A 209 -30.50 6.34 4.02
C ASP A 209 -29.19 6.27 3.20
N GLU A 210 -28.84 7.38 2.52
CA GLU A 210 -27.69 7.46 1.61
C GLU A 210 -26.32 7.23 2.27
N ASP A 211 -26.20 7.55 3.57
CA ASP A 211 -24.98 7.34 4.34
C ASP A 211 -24.93 5.97 5.06
N SER A 212 -25.90 5.07 4.84
CA SER A 212 -25.88 3.68 5.35
C SER A 212 -25.05 2.77 4.43
N ASP A 213 -23.73 2.74 4.67
CA ASP A 213 -22.78 1.84 4.00
C ASP A 213 -23.19 0.36 4.20
N SER A 214 -23.25 -0.44 3.12
CA SER A 214 -23.74 -1.83 3.16
C SER A 214 -22.71 -2.80 2.59
N TYR A 215 -22.06 -3.57 3.46
CA TYR A 215 -20.99 -4.52 3.12
C TYR A 215 -21.22 -5.90 3.76
N VAL A 216 -20.68 -6.95 3.13
CA VAL A 216 -20.64 -8.30 3.72
C VAL A 216 -19.37 -8.42 4.55
N GLU A 217 -19.52 -8.60 5.87
CA GLU A 217 -18.41 -8.82 6.79
C GLU A 217 -17.98 -10.30 6.80
N CYS A 218 -16.68 -10.54 6.82
CA CYS A 218 -16.10 -11.85 7.04
C CYS A 218 -15.12 -11.80 8.23
N THR A 219 -15.32 -12.72 9.18
CA THR A 219 -14.39 -12.98 10.28
C THR A 219 -13.87 -14.40 10.17
N ALA A 220 -12.57 -14.58 9.97
CA ALA A 220 -11.92 -15.87 9.99
C ALA A 220 -11.22 -16.12 11.32
N GLU A 221 -11.57 -17.23 11.97
CA GLU A 221 -10.82 -17.86 13.04
C GLU A 221 -9.92 -18.92 12.37
N VAL A 222 -8.59 -18.77 12.47
CA VAL A 222 -7.61 -19.69 11.84
C VAL A 222 -6.80 -20.40 12.90
N ASP A 223 -6.63 -21.71 12.76
CA ASP A 223 -5.60 -22.51 13.45
C ASP A 223 -4.54 -22.82 12.40
N TRP A 224 -3.34 -22.25 12.54
CA TRP A 224 -2.32 -22.18 11.50
C TRP A 224 -1.01 -22.83 11.95
N HIS A 225 -0.67 -23.95 11.31
CA HIS A 225 0.52 -24.77 11.58
C HIS A 225 1.18 -25.27 10.27
N GLU A 226 0.98 -24.55 9.17
CA GLU A 226 1.60 -24.86 7.88
C GLU A 226 3.10 -24.51 7.86
N THR A 227 3.90 -25.21 7.04
CA THR A 227 5.33 -24.90 6.84
C THR A 227 5.56 -24.34 5.43
N MET A 228 6.14 -23.13 5.31
CA MET A 228 6.47 -22.47 4.04
C MET A 228 5.25 -22.36 3.11
N LYS A 229 4.15 -21.82 3.64
CA LYS A 229 2.89 -21.56 2.91
C LYS A 229 2.44 -20.11 3.02
N PHE A 230 1.71 -19.66 2.00
CA PHE A 230 1.01 -18.37 1.98
C PHE A 230 -0.50 -18.64 1.82
N LEU A 231 -1.32 -18.26 2.80
CA LEU A 231 -2.78 -18.26 2.69
C LEU A 231 -3.26 -16.88 2.20
N LYS A 232 -4.10 -16.88 1.16
CA LYS A 232 -4.80 -15.68 0.66
C LYS A 232 -6.28 -15.96 0.48
N VAL A 233 -7.10 -14.91 0.39
CA VAL A 233 -8.51 -14.98 -0.01
C VAL A 233 -8.74 -14.17 -1.28
N GLU A 234 -9.37 -14.78 -2.28
CA GLU A 234 -9.66 -14.17 -3.58
C GLU A 234 -11.13 -13.69 -3.70
N PHE A 235 -11.30 -12.56 -4.37
CA PHE A 235 -12.56 -11.97 -4.84
C PHE A 235 -12.40 -11.57 -6.30
N ARG A 236 -13.18 -12.17 -7.19
CA ARG A 236 -13.13 -11.90 -8.64
C ARG A 236 -14.37 -11.10 -9.03
N VAL A 237 -14.22 -9.78 -9.09
CA VAL A 237 -15.36 -8.85 -9.22
C VAL A 237 -15.79 -8.64 -10.68
N ASP A 238 -17.06 -8.25 -10.90
CA ASP A 238 -17.57 -7.79 -12.20
C ASP A 238 -17.22 -6.31 -12.46
N VAL A 239 -15.94 -5.96 -12.27
CA VAL A 239 -15.41 -4.61 -12.52
C VAL A 239 -14.12 -4.74 -13.30
N ARG A 240 -13.99 -3.98 -14.39
CA ARG A 240 -12.77 -3.93 -15.20
C ARG A 240 -12.20 -2.52 -15.24
N HIS A 241 -11.11 -2.31 -14.50
CA HIS A 241 -10.29 -1.11 -14.62
C HIS A 241 -8.81 -1.50 -14.75
N HIS A 242 -8.01 -0.63 -15.39
CA HIS A 242 -6.59 -0.85 -15.66
C HIS A 242 -5.70 -0.57 -14.43
N GLU A 243 -6.25 0.15 -13.44
CA GLU A 243 -5.67 0.39 -12.12
C GLU A 243 -6.65 0.04 -11.00
N ALA A 244 -6.14 -0.48 -9.89
CA ALA A 244 -6.82 -0.51 -8.61
C ALA A 244 -6.27 0.59 -7.69
N SER A 245 -7.11 1.08 -6.78
CA SER A 245 -6.79 2.16 -5.84
C SER A 245 -6.60 1.59 -4.43
N TYR A 246 -5.53 1.98 -3.74
CA TYR A 246 -5.14 1.41 -2.45
C TYR A 246 -4.96 2.50 -1.40
N ASP A 247 -5.54 2.29 -0.21
CA ASP A 247 -5.38 3.17 0.95
C ASP A 247 -3.92 3.23 1.41
N THR A 248 -3.39 4.44 1.57
CA THR A 248 -2.05 4.66 2.13
C THR A 248 -2.11 5.76 3.19
N GLN A 249 -0.98 6.22 3.70
CA GLN A 249 -0.98 7.29 4.70
C GLN A 249 -1.45 8.61 4.07
N PHE A 250 -2.56 9.15 4.61
CA PHE A 250 -3.20 10.40 4.20
C PHE A 250 -3.58 10.52 2.71
N GLY A 251 -3.81 9.39 2.02
CA GLY A 251 -4.23 9.42 0.62
C GLY A 251 -4.43 8.04 -0.01
N VAL A 252 -4.49 8.05 -1.34
CA VAL A 252 -4.76 6.86 -2.16
C VAL A 252 -3.68 6.75 -3.22
N ILE A 253 -3.10 5.56 -3.38
CA ILE A 253 -2.14 5.27 -4.44
C ILE A 253 -2.73 4.26 -5.43
N ARG A 254 -2.60 4.54 -6.72
CA ARG A 254 -3.03 3.63 -7.78
C ARG A 254 -1.92 2.66 -8.17
N ARG A 255 -2.29 1.43 -8.48
CA ARG A 255 -1.40 0.38 -8.99
C ARG A 255 -2.10 -0.34 -10.14
N PRO A 256 -1.41 -0.67 -11.23
CA PRO A 256 -2.01 -1.35 -12.37
C PRO A 256 -2.54 -2.74 -11.99
N THR A 257 -3.63 -3.15 -12.64
CA THR A 257 -4.22 -4.49 -12.49
C THR A 257 -3.62 -5.53 -13.45
N HIS A 258 -2.65 -5.13 -14.26
CA HIS A 258 -2.07 -5.93 -15.34
C HIS A 258 -0.54 -6.01 -15.19
N TYR A 259 0.08 -7.08 -15.72
CA TYR A 259 1.54 -7.29 -15.61
C TYR A 259 2.31 -6.88 -16.87
N ASN A 260 1.90 -5.74 -17.45
CA ASN A 260 2.37 -5.23 -18.74
C ASN A 260 3.87 -4.91 -18.79
N THR A 261 4.44 -4.52 -17.66
CA THR A 261 5.88 -4.24 -17.53
C THR A 261 6.48 -5.04 -16.39
N SER A 262 7.80 -5.19 -16.37
CA SER A 262 8.52 -5.78 -15.23
C SER A 262 8.28 -5.02 -13.92
N TRP A 263 8.02 -3.70 -14.00
CA TRP A 263 7.62 -2.88 -12.86
C TRP A 263 6.22 -3.21 -12.35
N ASP A 264 5.33 -3.70 -13.20
CA ASP A 264 3.97 -4.09 -12.81
C ASP A 264 3.96 -5.52 -12.30
N MET A 265 4.74 -6.41 -12.91
CA MET A 265 5.05 -7.72 -12.35
C MET A 265 5.71 -7.62 -10.98
N ALA A 266 6.53 -6.59 -10.71
CA ALA A 266 7.08 -6.31 -9.38
C ALA A 266 6.03 -5.78 -8.37
N LYS A 267 4.84 -5.39 -8.83
CA LYS A 267 3.68 -4.99 -8.01
C LYS A 267 2.65 -6.14 -7.90
N PHE A 268 3.08 -7.40 -8.09
CA PHE A 268 2.23 -8.58 -7.92
C PHE A 268 1.59 -8.68 -6.52
N GLU A 269 2.24 -8.08 -5.52
CA GLU A 269 1.76 -7.84 -4.17
C GLU A 269 2.09 -6.37 -3.81
N VAL A 270 1.18 -5.66 -3.15
CA VAL A 270 1.32 -4.24 -2.79
C VAL A 270 0.81 -3.99 -1.37
N CYS A 271 1.39 -2.98 -0.72
CA CYS A 271 0.91 -2.52 0.58
C CYS A 271 -0.39 -1.69 0.43
N SER A 272 -1.37 -1.97 1.28
CA SER A 272 -2.56 -1.14 1.54
C SER A 272 -2.85 -1.09 3.03
N HIS A 273 -3.32 0.04 3.54
CA HIS A 273 -3.60 0.22 4.97
C HIS A 273 -4.99 -0.30 5.37
N LYS A 274 -6.09 0.33 4.94
CA LYS A 274 -7.47 -0.04 5.35
C LYS A 274 -8.33 -0.65 4.24
N TYR A 275 -8.07 -0.35 2.97
CA TYR A 275 -8.88 -0.88 1.86
C TYR A 275 -8.12 -0.93 0.52
N ALA A 276 -8.51 -1.89 -0.32
CA ALA A 276 -8.19 -1.90 -1.75
C ALA A 276 -9.50 -1.76 -2.54
N ASP A 277 -9.51 -0.97 -3.60
CA ASP A 277 -10.68 -0.69 -4.42
C ASP A 277 -10.41 -0.96 -5.90
N LEU A 278 -11.37 -1.60 -6.57
CA LEU A 278 -11.42 -1.67 -8.02
C LEU A 278 -12.75 -1.07 -8.47
N SER A 279 -12.69 0.06 -9.17
CA SER A 279 -13.85 0.81 -9.64
C SER A 279 -13.74 1.22 -11.11
N GLU A 280 -14.88 1.13 -11.80
CA GLU A 280 -15.13 1.72 -13.11
C GLU A 280 -15.93 3.02 -12.96
N TYR A 281 -16.26 3.71 -14.05
CA TYR A 281 -16.94 5.01 -13.99
C TYR A 281 -18.28 4.99 -13.23
N GLY A 282 -19.05 3.90 -13.35
CA GLY A 282 -20.40 3.79 -12.79
C GLY A 282 -20.53 2.90 -11.55
N TYR A 283 -19.48 2.17 -11.15
CA TYR A 283 -19.58 1.15 -10.11
C TYR A 283 -18.21 0.75 -9.56
N GLY A 284 -18.16 0.21 -8.35
CA GLY A 284 -16.93 -0.32 -7.79
C GLY A 284 -17.11 -1.34 -6.69
N VAL A 285 -16.00 -1.97 -6.32
CA VAL A 285 -15.91 -2.88 -5.19
C VAL A 285 -14.67 -2.57 -4.38
N SER A 286 -14.88 -2.24 -3.11
CA SER A 286 -13.82 -2.05 -2.13
C SER A 286 -13.75 -3.28 -1.20
N ILE A 287 -12.56 -3.84 -1.03
CA ILE A 287 -12.26 -4.82 0.01
C ILE A 287 -11.67 -4.08 1.20
N LEU A 288 -12.46 -3.96 2.27
CA LEU A 288 -12.05 -3.38 3.55
C LEU A 288 -11.27 -4.43 4.35
N ASN A 289 -10.21 -4.04 5.06
CA ASN A 289 -9.44 -4.90 5.96
C ASN A 289 -9.26 -4.26 7.34
N HIS A 290 -8.88 -5.07 8.34
CA HIS A 290 -8.61 -4.64 9.72
C HIS A 290 -7.17 -4.90 10.20
N SER A 291 -6.42 -5.81 9.58
CA SER A 291 -5.12 -6.25 10.11
C SER A 291 -4.17 -6.87 9.07
N LYS A 292 -4.39 -6.59 7.79
CA LYS A 292 -3.72 -7.28 6.67
C LYS A 292 -3.34 -6.30 5.57
N TYR A 293 -2.04 -6.05 5.48
CA TYR A 293 -1.48 -5.00 4.64
C TYR A 293 -1.10 -5.45 3.23
N GLY A 294 -0.99 -6.76 2.99
CA GLY A 294 -0.70 -7.31 1.66
C GLY A 294 -1.97 -7.48 0.83
N PHE A 295 -2.00 -6.84 -0.33
CA PHE A 295 -3.04 -7.00 -1.34
C PHE A 295 -2.45 -7.26 -2.73
N SER A 296 -3.23 -7.87 -3.61
CA SER A 296 -2.90 -8.07 -5.02
C SER A 296 -4.17 -7.92 -5.85
N THR A 297 -4.18 -7.13 -6.92
CA THR A 297 -5.33 -7.09 -7.85
C THR A 297 -4.84 -7.38 -9.26
N ALA A 298 -5.25 -8.51 -9.82
CA ALA A 298 -4.88 -8.95 -11.17
C ALA A 298 -6.13 -9.09 -12.04
N GLY A 299 -6.32 -8.18 -12.99
CA GLY A 299 -7.59 -7.96 -13.68
C GLY A 299 -8.69 -7.65 -12.67
N SER A 300 -9.64 -8.56 -12.53
CA SER A 300 -10.72 -8.54 -11.53
C SER A 300 -10.38 -9.25 -10.22
N ALA A 301 -9.29 -10.03 -10.18
CA ALA A 301 -8.95 -10.90 -9.06
C ALA A 301 -8.26 -10.07 -7.97
N MET A 302 -9.08 -9.43 -7.14
CA MET A 302 -8.66 -8.81 -5.88
C MET A 302 -8.33 -9.94 -4.89
N ARG A 303 -7.16 -9.89 -4.27
CA ARG A 303 -6.69 -10.86 -3.28
C ARG A 303 -6.24 -10.11 -2.05
N LEU A 304 -6.64 -10.63 -0.89
CA LEU A 304 -6.13 -10.21 0.41
C LEU A 304 -5.22 -11.31 0.96
N SER A 305 -3.99 -10.94 1.29
CA SER A 305 -3.01 -11.82 1.91
C SER A 305 -3.32 -11.99 3.39
N LEU A 306 -3.45 -13.25 3.86
CA LEU A 306 -3.96 -13.56 5.19
C LEU A 306 -2.87 -14.00 6.18
N LEU A 307 -2.10 -15.05 5.86
CA LEU A 307 -1.06 -15.59 6.73
C LEU A 307 0.10 -16.14 5.90
N ARG A 308 1.32 -16.06 6.45
CA ARG A 308 2.52 -16.72 5.92
C ARG A 308 3.03 -17.75 6.93
N SER A 309 3.99 -18.58 6.55
CA SER A 309 4.75 -19.41 7.47
C SER A 309 6.20 -19.58 7.04
N ALA A 310 6.91 -18.45 7.00
CA ALA A 310 8.36 -18.43 6.94
C ALA A 310 8.97 -19.18 8.14
N MET A 311 10.07 -19.90 7.93
CA MET A 311 10.78 -20.65 8.98
C MET A 311 12.12 -19.99 9.36
N ALA A 312 12.35 -18.75 8.91
CA ALA A 312 13.51 -17.93 9.24
C ALA A 312 13.12 -16.44 9.15
N PRO A 313 13.49 -15.60 10.15
CA PRO A 313 14.45 -15.87 11.22
C PRO A 313 13.86 -16.61 12.44
N ASP A 314 12.55 -16.77 12.48
CA ASP A 314 11.77 -17.44 13.52
C ASP A 314 11.14 -18.70 12.91
N ASP A 315 11.26 -19.85 13.59
CA ASP A 315 10.74 -21.14 13.14
C ASP A 315 9.31 -21.42 13.63
N GLN A 316 8.72 -20.49 14.41
CA GLN A 316 7.33 -20.49 14.86
C GLN A 316 6.58 -19.20 14.43
N ALA A 317 7.07 -18.49 13.42
CA ALA A 317 6.43 -17.29 12.87
C ALA A 317 4.96 -17.55 12.47
N ASP A 318 4.05 -16.69 12.95
CA ASP A 318 2.60 -16.79 12.78
C ASP A 318 1.95 -18.12 13.22
N MET A 319 2.62 -19.00 13.96
CA MET A 319 2.03 -20.30 14.37
C MET A 319 0.92 -20.13 15.42
N GLY A 320 -0.14 -20.93 15.30
CA GLY A 320 -1.27 -20.99 16.23
C GLY A 320 -2.50 -20.20 15.76
N LYS A 321 -3.16 -19.49 16.69
CA LYS A 321 -4.54 -19.02 16.51
C LYS A 321 -4.65 -17.54 16.14
N HIS A 322 -5.28 -17.29 14.99
CA HIS A 322 -5.52 -15.95 14.46
C HIS A 322 -7.00 -15.60 14.39
N THR A 323 -7.30 -14.30 14.48
CA THR A 323 -8.61 -13.75 14.12
C THR A 323 -8.40 -12.63 13.11
N ILE A 324 -8.94 -12.81 11.90
CA ILE A 324 -8.73 -11.91 10.77
C ILE A 324 -10.10 -11.42 10.29
N ARG A 325 -10.21 -10.11 9.99
CA ARG A 325 -11.45 -9.48 9.56
C ARG A 325 -11.26 -8.71 8.25
N TRP A 326 -12.19 -8.90 7.32
CA TRP A 326 -12.35 -8.12 6.10
C TRP A 326 -13.82 -7.92 5.78
N ALA A 327 -14.13 -7.05 4.82
CA ALA A 327 -15.47 -6.92 4.26
C ALA A 327 -15.42 -6.61 2.77
N ILE A 328 -16.42 -7.05 2.02
CA ILE A 328 -16.63 -6.65 0.62
C ILE A 328 -17.75 -5.61 0.57
N LEU A 329 -17.41 -4.42 0.09
CA LEU A 329 -18.27 -3.24 -0.05
C LEU A 329 -18.47 -2.94 -1.56
N PRO A 330 -19.60 -3.34 -2.15
CA PRO A 330 -20.02 -2.83 -3.46
C PRO A 330 -20.48 -1.38 -3.33
N HIS A 331 -20.16 -0.53 -4.30
CA HIS A 331 -20.57 0.88 -4.30
C HIS A 331 -20.85 1.40 -5.72
N GLN A 332 -21.54 2.53 -5.83
CA GLN A 332 -21.93 3.15 -7.11
C GLN A 332 -21.02 4.34 -7.43
N GLY A 333 -20.56 4.40 -8.69
CA GLY A 333 -19.55 5.35 -9.14
C GLY A 333 -18.11 4.88 -8.91
N PRO A 334 -17.12 5.79 -9.08
CA PRO A 334 -15.73 5.52 -8.74
C PRO A 334 -15.50 5.57 -7.22
N LEU A 335 -14.32 5.13 -6.75
CA LEU A 335 -13.88 5.28 -5.35
C LEU A 335 -14.20 6.69 -4.81
N GLY A 336 -14.93 6.74 -3.68
CA GLY A 336 -15.36 7.98 -3.05
C GLY A 336 -15.51 7.91 -1.52
N PRO A 337 -15.99 9.00 -0.88
CA PRO A 337 -16.01 9.17 0.56
C PRO A 337 -16.63 8.05 1.38
N ALA A 338 -17.66 7.36 0.84
CA ALA A 338 -18.33 6.25 1.50
C ALA A 338 -17.36 5.11 1.83
N THR A 339 -16.49 4.71 0.89
CA THR A 339 -15.46 3.68 1.12
C THR A 339 -14.48 4.07 2.21
N VAL A 340 -14.00 5.32 2.21
CA VAL A 340 -13.07 5.81 3.24
C VAL A 340 -13.73 5.79 4.62
N ARG A 341 -14.95 6.35 4.75
CA ARG A 341 -15.75 6.31 5.97
C ARG A 341 -15.99 4.89 6.46
N ALA A 342 -16.50 4.01 5.59
CA ALA A 342 -16.75 2.60 5.91
C ALA A 342 -15.48 1.89 6.38
N SER A 343 -14.32 2.18 5.78
CA SER A 343 -13.04 1.63 6.22
C SER A 343 -12.64 2.08 7.63
N PHE A 344 -12.88 3.35 7.99
CA PHE A 344 -12.66 3.85 9.35
C PHE A 344 -13.65 3.22 10.35
N THR A 345 -14.93 3.12 10.01
CA THR A 345 -15.96 2.48 10.87
C THR A 345 -15.71 0.98 11.06
N PHE A 346 -15.21 0.28 10.04
CA PHE A 346 -14.87 -1.15 10.12
C PHE A 346 -13.65 -1.43 11.02
N ASN A 347 -12.69 -0.51 11.02
CA ASN A 347 -11.45 -0.55 11.83
C ASN A 347 -11.67 -0.07 13.27
N ASN A 348 -12.50 0.95 13.49
CA ASN A 348 -12.83 1.50 14.80
C ASN A 348 -14.35 1.38 15.08
N PRO A 349 -14.86 0.17 15.38
CA PRO A 349 -16.28 -0.05 15.60
C PRO A 349 -16.80 0.70 16.84
N PRO A 350 -18.07 1.14 16.86
CA PRO A 350 -18.64 1.90 17.98
C PRO A 350 -18.52 1.17 19.33
N LYS A 351 -17.98 1.85 20.33
CA LYS A 351 -17.85 1.35 21.70
C LYS A 351 -19.05 1.81 22.52
N LEU A 352 -19.79 0.87 23.12
CA LEU A 352 -20.88 1.20 24.03
C LEU A 352 -20.32 1.79 25.32
N LEU A 353 -20.68 3.03 25.62
CA LEU A 353 -20.30 3.75 26.84
C LEU A 353 -21.56 4.12 27.65
N SER A 354 -21.39 4.24 28.96
CA SER A 354 -22.42 4.75 29.87
C SER A 354 -21.90 6.00 30.58
N ILE A 355 -22.74 7.03 30.65
CA ILE A 355 -22.41 8.35 31.21
C ILE A 355 -23.57 8.86 32.07
N SER A 356 -23.28 9.76 33.00
CA SER A 356 -24.33 10.53 33.67
C SER A 356 -24.94 11.54 32.68
N SER A 357 -26.21 11.90 32.90
CA SER A 357 -26.96 12.86 32.08
C SER A 357 -26.39 14.29 32.06
N HIS A 358 -25.35 14.55 32.85
CA HIS A 358 -24.67 15.84 32.98
C HIS A 358 -23.24 15.82 32.40
N SER A 359 -22.85 14.75 31.70
CA SER A 359 -21.52 14.65 31.10
C SER A 359 -21.33 15.66 29.96
N PRO A 360 -20.22 16.42 29.90
CA PRO A 360 -19.94 17.32 28.78
C PRO A 360 -19.70 16.58 27.47
N LEU A 361 -19.43 15.26 27.51
CA LEU A 361 -19.23 14.39 26.35
C LEU A 361 -20.52 13.99 25.62
N MET A 362 -21.68 14.55 26.01
CA MET A 362 -22.97 14.36 25.33
C MET A 362 -23.01 14.86 23.88
N ASN A 363 -22.01 15.64 23.44
CA ASN A 363 -21.86 16.17 22.10
C ASN A 363 -20.38 16.10 21.67
N SER A 364 -20.09 16.00 20.37
CA SER A 364 -18.74 16.31 19.89
C SER A 364 -18.42 17.80 20.12
N PRO A 365 -17.23 18.14 20.64
CA PRO A 365 -16.81 19.53 20.81
C PRO A 365 -16.25 20.16 19.53
N ILE A 366 -15.82 19.33 18.56
CA ILE A 366 -15.33 19.71 17.23
C ILE A 366 -16.12 18.92 16.17
N VAL A 367 -16.47 19.56 15.05
CA VAL A 367 -17.08 18.91 13.87
C VAL A 367 -16.44 19.47 12.59
N LEU A 368 -16.12 18.59 11.63
CA LEU A 368 -15.69 18.98 10.29
C LEU A 368 -16.91 19.02 9.36
N MET A 369 -17.18 20.17 8.73
CA MET A 369 -18.36 20.43 7.90
C MET A 369 -17.94 20.99 6.54
N GLY A 370 -18.20 20.27 5.44
CA GLY A 370 -17.81 20.71 4.09
C GLY A 370 -17.68 19.58 3.09
N ASP A 371 -16.69 19.67 2.21
CA ASP A 371 -16.45 18.68 1.16
C ASP A 371 -16.12 17.30 1.75
N LYS A 372 -16.91 16.28 1.38
CA LYS A 372 -16.81 14.90 1.92
C LYS A 372 -15.45 14.19 1.63
N ASN A 373 -14.53 14.80 0.87
CA ASN A 373 -13.17 14.28 0.64
C ASN A 373 -12.19 14.59 1.78
N LEU A 374 -12.50 15.55 2.65
CA LEU A 374 -11.65 15.91 3.77
C LEU A 374 -11.92 15.03 4.98
N VAL A 375 -10.86 14.53 5.61
CA VAL A 375 -10.94 13.61 6.76
C VAL A 375 -10.26 14.25 7.97
N LEU A 376 -11.02 14.39 9.06
CA LEU A 376 -10.51 14.74 10.39
C LEU A 376 -9.94 13.49 11.06
N ASP A 377 -8.61 13.38 11.10
CA ASP A 377 -7.88 12.16 11.49
C ASP A 377 -7.42 12.19 12.95
N VAL A 378 -6.88 13.33 13.41
CA VAL A 378 -6.32 13.49 14.75
C VAL A 378 -6.90 14.72 15.44
N ILE A 379 -7.28 14.56 16.71
CA ILE A 379 -7.45 15.63 17.67
C ILE A 379 -6.56 15.28 18.89
N LYS A 380 -5.55 16.09 19.19
CA LYS A 380 -4.66 15.90 20.37
C LYS A 380 -4.33 17.24 21.04
N ARG A 381 -3.70 17.20 22.21
CA ARG A 381 -3.06 18.39 22.82
C ARG A 381 -1.72 18.70 22.12
N GLY A 382 -1.26 19.95 22.17
CA GLY A 382 0.12 20.27 21.77
C GLY A 382 1.13 19.58 22.68
N GLU A 383 2.33 19.31 22.16
CA GLU A 383 3.38 18.64 22.95
C GLU A 383 4.11 19.57 23.92
N ASP A 384 3.97 20.89 23.75
CA ASP A 384 4.60 21.93 24.58
C ASP A 384 3.68 22.55 25.64
N ASP A 385 2.38 22.22 25.64
CA ASP A 385 1.40 22.60 26.66
C ASP A 385 1.90 22.23 28.08
N ALA A 386 1.80 23.15 29.05
CA ALA A 386 2.36 22.98 30.40
C ALA A 386 1.85 21.79 31.25
N ASP A 387 0.73 21.15 30.86
CA ASP A 387 0.22 19.91 31.49
C ASP A 387 0.46 18.65 30.63
N VAL A 388 1.30 18.75 29.59
CA VAL A 388 1.64 17.67 28.65
C VAL A 388 3.16 17.57 28.43
N SER A 389 3.86 18.70 28.37
CA SER A 389 5.27 18.79 28.01
C SER A 389 6.20 17.95 28.89
N ILE A 390 7.06 17.19 28.22
CA ILE A 390 8.25 16.54 28.80
C ILE A 390 9.43 17.51 28.83
N ASP A 391 10.45 17.23 29.65
CA ASP A 391 11.59 18.12 29.95
C ASP A 391 12.49 18.53 28.76
N SER A 392 12.18 18.07 27.54
CA SER A 392 12.93 18.37 26.31
C SER A 392 12.36 19.52 25.46
N LEU A 393 11.16 20.05 25.77
CA LEU A 393 10.51 21.10 24.98
C LEU A 393 10.34 22.42 25.76
N PRO A 394 10.30 23.59 25.07
CA PRO A 394 10.02 24.88 25.71
C PRO A 394 8.55 24.96 26.17
N VAL A 395 8.32 24.89 27.48
CA VAL A 395 6.97 24.84 28.06
C VAL A 395 6.15 26.10 27.76
N GLN A 396 4.97 25.93 27.17
CA GLN A 396 3.98 26.98 26.94
C GLN A 396 2.86 26.96 28.00
N LEU A 397 2.49 28.14 28.49
CA LEU A 397 1.40 28.31 29.48
C LEU A 397 0.00 28.38 28.86
N ARG A 398 -0.11 28.52 27.52
CA ARG A 398 -1.38 28.36 26.80
C ARG A 398 -1.76 26.87 26.77
N LYS A 399 -3.02 26.58 26.45
CA LYS A 399 -3.49 25.22 26.16
C LYS A 399 -3.95 25.14 24.72
N SER A 400 -3.31 24.27 23.95
CA SER A 400 -3.56 24.07 22.54
C SER A 400 -4.34 22.77 22.27
N VAL A 401 -4.98 22.71 21.11
CA VAL A 401 -5.51 21.48 20.54
C VAL A 401 -5.10 21.42 19.08
N ILE A 402 -4.31 20.41 18.73
CA ILE A 402 -3.85 20.13 17.39
C ILE A 402 -4.92 19.31 16.68
N VAL A 403 -5.36 19.81 15.52
CA VAL A 403 -6.43 19.24 14.70
C VAL A 403 -5.87 18.93 13.32
N ARG A 404 -5.75 17.64 12.97
CA ARG A 404 -5.20 17.19 11.68
C ARG A 404 -6.33 16.81 10.73
N VAL A 405 -6.44 17.54 9.64
CA VAL A 405 -7.34 17.26 8.51
C VAL A 405 -6.50 16.98 7.26
N TYR A 406 -6.89 16.02 6.42
CA TYR A 406 -6.22 15.73 5.15
C TYR A 406 -7.19 15.49 3.98
N GLY A 407 -6.74 15.74 2.75
CA GLY A 407 -7.49 15.55 1.50
C GLY A 407 -7.36 14.16 0.89
N SER A 408 -8.27 13.24 1.25
CA SER A 408 -8.12 11.79 0.99
C SER A 408 -8.06 11.32 -0.47
N PHE A 409 -8.55 12.10 -1.45
CA PHE A 409 -8.66 11.69 -2.86
C PHE A 409 -7.85 12.54 -3.86
N GLY A 410 -6.97 13.43 -3.40
CA GLY A 410 -6.15 14.26 -4.29
C GLY A 410 -6.89 15.36 -5.05
N GLY A 411 -8.19 15.56 -4.77
CA GLY A 411 -8.89 16.79 -5.12
C GLY A 411 -8.56 17.91 -4.12
N ARG A 412 -8.72 19.17 -4.53
CA ARG A 412 -8.88 20.27 -3.56
C ARG A 412 -10.14 20.02 -2.73
N GLY A 413 -10.18 20.53 -1.50
CA GLY A 413 -11.38 20.47 -0.67
C GLY A 413 -11.44 21.65 0.28
N ARG A 414 -12.66 22.12 0.57
CA ARG A 414 -12.93 23.17 1.55
C ARG A 414 -13.90 22.68 2.62
N ALA A 415 -13.61 23.05 3.86
CA ALA A 415 -14.47 22.78 5.00
C ALA A 415 -14.38 23.89 6.05
N LYS A 416 -15.30 23.83 7.00
CA LYS A 416 -15.31 24.58 8.24
C LYS A 416 -15.08 23.60 9.38
N ILE A 417 -14.26 24.00 10.36
CA ILE A 417 -14.14 23.30 11.63
C ILE A 417 -14.98 24.07 12.64
N GLU A 418 -16.17 23.54 12.94
CA GLU A 418 -17.06 24.08 13.97
C GLU A 418 -16.59 23.60 15.34
N THR A 419 -16.58 24.50 16.33
CA THR A 419 -16.16 24.18 17.70
C THR A 419 -17.07 24.80 18.76
N LYS A 420 -17.25 24.06 19.86
CA LYS A 420 -17.97 24.54 21.06
C LYS A 420 -17.03 25.12 22.11
N TRP A 421 -15.72 25.11 21.86
CA TRP A 421 -14.74 25.76 22.73
C TRP A 421 -14.53 27.20 22.31
N LYS A 422 -14.43 28.10 23.29
CA LYS A 422 -13.94 29.45 23.02
C LYS A 422 -12.44 29.37 22.74
N LEU A 423 -12.05 29.65 21.51
CA LEU A 423 -10.64 29.77 21.11
C LEU A 423 -10.21 31.24 21.22
N ASP A 424 -8.93 31.46 21.54
CA ASP A 424 -8.33 32.82 21.58
C ASP A 424 -7.66 33.18 20.24
N SER A 425 -7.05 32.20 19.55
CA SER A 425 -6.58 32.27 18.16
C SER A 425 -6.65 30.89 17.49
N VAL A 426 -6.41 30.83 16.17
CA VAL A 426 -6.21 29.59 15.41
C VAL A 426 -5.00 29.77 14.52
N HIS A 427 -4.10 28.80 14.52
CA HIS A 427 -2.94 28.78 13.62
C HIS A 427 -2.92 27.49 12.81
N LYS A 428 -2.51 27.62 11.55
CA LYS A 428 -2.03 26.51 10.75
C LYS A 428 -0.62 26.21 11.19
N THR A 429 -0.38 24.97 11.62
CA THR A 429 0.91 24.49 12.09
C THR A 429 1.51 23.46 11.14
N ASN A 430 2.82 23.26 11.23
CA ASN A 430 3.50 22.18 10.53
C ASN A 430 3.38 20.83 11.31
N LEU A 431 4.01 19.76 10.81
CA LEU A 431 3.98 18.43 11.44
C LEU A 431 4.70 18.33 12.80
N LEU A 432 5.47 19.35 13.19
CA LEU A 432 6.16 19.49 14.48
C LEU A 432 5.48 20.53 15.40
N GLU A 433 4.31 21.04 15.00
CA GLU A 433 3.46 21.97 15.77
C GLU A 433 3.99 23.42 15.86
N ASP A 434 4.97 23.81 15.04
CA ASP A 434 5.34 25.22 14.87
C ASP A 434 4.17 26.01 14.22
N ASP A 435 3.80 27.17 14.78
CA ASP A 435 2.79 28.10 14.24
C ASP A 435 3.31 28.80 12.95
N GLU A 436 2.63 28.62 11.81
CA GLU A 436 3.02 29.24 10.52
C GLU A 436 2.12 30.42 10.11
N GLU A 437 0.81 30.19 10.01
CA GLU A 437 -0.18 31.14 9.46
C GLU A 437 -1.38 31.25 10.40
N GLU A 438 -1.75 32.48 10.81
CA GLU A 438 -2.96 32.70 11.62
C GLU A 438 -4.22 32.60 10.76
N VAL A 439 -5.12 31.68 11.12
CA VAL A 439 -6.36 31.40 10.39
C VAL A 439 -7.49 32.26 10.97
N PRO A 440 -8.23 33.04 10.16
CA PRO A 440 -9.31 33.89 10.66
C PRO A 440 -10.41 33.10 11.39
N LEU A 441 -10.49 33.29 12.69
CA LEU A 441 -11.55 32.75 13.55
C LEU A 441 -12.86 33.52 13.34
N SER A 442 -13.90 32.80 12.94
CA SER A 442 -15.30 33.27 12.95
C SER A 442 -16.00 32.80 14.22
N ASP A 443 -17.18 33.37 14.51
CA ASP A 443 -17.92 33.03 15.74
C ASP A 443 -18.38 31.55 15.72
N GLY A 444 -17.68 30.72 16.51
CA GLY A 444 -17.88 29.27 16.59
C GLY A 444 -17.22 28.40 15.52
N TYR A 445 -16.49 28.95 14.53
CA TYR A 445 -15.81 28.14 13.50
C TYR A 445 -14.61 28.83 12.84
N PHE A 446 -13.76 28.05 12.18
CA PHE A 446 -12.73 28.55 11.24
C PHE A 446 -12.76 27.76 9.92
N GLU A 447 -12.24 28.34 8.84
CA GLU A 447 -12.24 27.73 7.50
C GLU A 447 -10.92 27.03 7.19
N VAL A 448 -10.99 25.98 6.36
CA VAL A 448 -9.86 25.16 5.92
C VAL A 448 -9.99 24.90 4.42
N ASP A 449 -8.99 25.32 3.63
CA ASP A 449 -8.84 25.03 2.19
C ASP A 449 -7.57 24.19 2.01
N LEU A 450 -7.73 22.97 1.49
CA LEU A 450 -6.64 22.02 1.29
C LEU A 450 -6.40 21.75 -0.20
N GLY A 451 -5.11 21.68 -0.56
CA GLY A 451 -4.65 21.24 -1.86
C GLY A 451 -4.79 19.72 -2.08
N PRO A 452 -4.51 19.24 -3.31
CA PRO A 452 -4.36 17.82 -3.62
C PRO A 452 -3.42 17.09 -2.64
N PHE A 453 -3.96 16.13 -1.87
CA PHE A 453 -3.21 15.35 -0.87
C PHE A 453 -2.41 16.21 0.14
N GLN A 454 -2.99 17.35 0.54
CA GLN A 454 -2.53 18.14 1.69
C GLN A 454 -3.20 17.67 2.98
#